data_AF-A0A8J2JYY1-F1
#
_entry.id   AF-A0A8J2JYY1-F1
#
_cell.length_a   1.000
_cell.length_b   1.000
_cell.length_c   1.000
_cell.angle_alpha   90.00
_cell.angle_beta   90.00
_cell.angle_gamma   90.00
#
_symmetry.space_group_name_H-M   'P 1'
#
loop_
_entity.id
_entity.type
_entity.pdbx_description
1 polymer ?
#
loop_
_entity_poly.entity_id
_entity_poly.type
_entity_poly.pdbx_seq_one_letter_code
_entity_poly.pdbx_strand_id
1 'polypeptide(L)'
;AADIGHLYDRNTDSIFLVKAAKGEFRSNYTEFVNNPTTNYHFERVRSFSDKLGSLNLDISTQVSLMFGNVAAGVTFSYVTDTNLEADSSYATLTFTTTITTKLLAVHRLKVLENVNTNIGRVLGATNLIIGVEWGKAVLFSTKWRSIRNAAVMSMDAAVDAAFRSTKFSAEMRTSYQSLKKTKQNRRSRS
;
A
#
# COMPACT_ATOMS: atom_id res chain seq x y z
N ALA A 1 0.83 5.38 12.44
CA ALA A 1 0.01 4.92 11.31
C ALA A 1 -1.30 5.70 11.32
N ALA A 2 -1.84 6.02 10.15
CA ALA A 2 -3.15 6.67 10.05
C ALA A 2 -4.25 5.74 10.63
N ASP A 3 -5.26 6.32 11.27
CA ASP A 3 -6.46 5.63 11.73
C ASP A 3 -7.68 6.46 11.33
N ILE A 4 -8.85 5.82 11.35
CA ILE A 4 -10.11 6.49 11.07
C ILE A 4 -10.31 7.65 12.05
N GLY A 5 -10.75 8.76 11.50
CA GLY A 5 -10.98 9.99 12.25
C GLY A 5 -9.77 10.91 12.30
N HIS A 6 -8.58 10.49 11.87
CA HIS A 6 -7.46 11.40 11.70
C HIS A 6 -7.72 12.39 10.56
N LEU A 7 -7.07 13.54 10.66
CA LEU A 7 -7.13 14.59 9.67
C LEU A 7 -5.95 14.46 8.69
N TYR A 8 -6.16 14.87 7.45
CA TYR A 8 -5.18 14.84 6.39
C TYR A 8 -5.15 16.19 5.67
N ASP A 9 -3.96 16.72 5.40
CA ASP A 9 -3.74 17.84 4.49
C ASP A 9 -3.16 17.33 3.17
N ARG A 10 -3.92 17.51 2.09
CA ARG A 10 -3.56 17.12 0.74
C ARG A 10 -2.40 17.95 0.17
N ASN A 11 -2.24 19.19 0.62
CA ASN A 11 -1.22 20.07 0.07
C ASN A 11 0.18 19.70 0.54
N THR A 12 0.28 19.22 1.78
CA THR A 12 1.54 18.81 2.42
C THR A 12 1.68 17.29 2.54
N ASP A 13 0.70 16.55 2.01
CA ASP A 13 0.59 15.09 2.10
C ASP A 13 0.81 14.53 3.53
N SER A 14 0.27 15.25 4.51
CA SER A 14 0.56 15.04 5.93
C SER A 14 -0.68 14.59 6.71
N ILE A 15 -0.48 13.59 7.57
CA ILE A 15 -1.51 13.09 8.48
C ILE A 15 -1.31 13.72 9.85
N PHE A 16 -2.33 14.45 10.31
CA PHE A 16 -2.38 14.90 11.70
C PHE A 16 -2.83 13.73 12.57
N LEU A 17 -2.03 13.38 13.58
CA LEU A 17 -2.36 12.33 14.56
C LEU A 17 -3.43 12.77 15.58
N VAL A 18 -4.18 13.83 15.26
CA VAL A 18 -5.31 14.34 16.02
C VAL A 18 -6.59 13.78 15.41
N LYS A 19 -7.46 13.20 16.25
CA LYS A 19 -8.78 12.75 15.81
C LYS A 19 -9.73 13.94 15.73
N ALA A 20 -10.46 14.05 14.63
CA ALA A 20 -11.51 15.05 14.44
C ALA A 20 -12.76 14.76 15.26
N ALA A 21 -12.80 13.68 16.04
CA ALA A 21 -14.00 13.32 16.78
C ALA A 21 -14.18 14.22 18.02
N LYS A 22 -15.41 14.63 18.32
CA LYS A 22 -15.76 15.37 19.55
C LYS A 22 -15.63 14.51 20.82
N GLY A 23 -15.41 13.20 20.66
CA GLY A 23 -15.16 12.17 21.66
C GLY A 23 -14.78 10.86 20.96
N GLU A 24 -14.68 9.72 21.65
CA GLU A 24 -14.38 8.46 20.96
C GLU A 24 -15.50 8.06 19.98
N PHE A 25 -15.13 7.64 18.76
CA PHE A 25 -16.08 7.01 17.86
C PHE A 25 -16.54 5.69 18.49
N ARG A 26 -17.85 5.59 18.74
CA ARG A 26 -18.45 4.35 19.24
C ARG A 26 -18.20 3.21 18.26
N SER A 27 -18.11 1.98 18.76
CA SER A 27 -17.84 0.79 17.95
C SER A 27 -18.86 0.58 16.81
N ASN A 28 -20.11 1.01 17.01
CA ASN A 28 -21.17 0.94 16.01
C ASN A 28 -21.10 2.05 14.94
N TYR A 29 -20.12 2.96 15.01
CA TYR A 29 -19.85 3.96 13.98
C TYR A 29 -18.82 3.52 12.96
N THR A 30 -18.22 2.35 13.17
CA THR A 30 -17.24 1.77 12.26
C THR A 30 -17.70 0.41 11.78
N GLU A 31 -17.51 0.15 10.50
CA GLU A 31 -17.82 -1.12 9.87
C GLU A 31 -16.52 -1.77 9.43
N PHE A 32 -16.35 -3.05 9.77
CA PHE A 32 -15.19 -3.85 9.38
C PHE A 32 -15.60 -4.78 8.25
N VAL A 33 -14.96 -4.61 7.10
CA VAL A 33 -15.09 -5.47 5.94
C VAL A 33 -13.85 -6.34 5.84
N ASN A 34 -14.00 -7.63 6.10
CA ASN A 34 -12.95 -8.61 5.88
C ASN A 34 -13.12 -9.22 4.49
N ASN A 35 -12.58 -8.55 3.47
CA ASN A 35 -12.54 -9.07 2.11
C ASN A 35 -11.10 -9.23 1.64
N PRO A 36 -10.43 -10.33 2.04
CA PRO A 36 -9.03 -10.50 1.72
C PRO A 36 -8.86 -10.77 0.22
N THR A 37 -8.29 -9.80 -0.49
CA THR A 37 -7.94 -9.92 -1.90
C THR A 37 -6.43 -10.01 -2.02
N THR A 38 -5.94 -10.76 -3.01
CA THR A 38 -4.52 -10.81 -3.33
C THR A 38 -4.38 -10.58 -4.81
N ASN A 39 -3.66 -9.51 -5.14
CA ASN A 39 -3.32 -9.13 -6.48
C ASN A 39 -1.82 -9.35 -6.66
N TYR A 40 -1.44 -9.77 -7.85
CA TYR A 40 -0.04 -9.78 -8.25
C TYR A 40 0.09 -9.04 -9.57
N HIS A 41 1.17 -8.28 -9.70
CA HIS A 41 1.48 -7.54 -10.90
C HIS A 41 2.94 -7.72 -11.24
N PHE A 42 3.20 -8.09 -12.49
CA PHE A 42 4.53 -8.18 -13.04
C PHE A 42 4.75 -6.99 -13.96
N GLU A 43 5.83 -6.26 -13.72
CA GLU A 43 6.22 -5.15 -14.57
C GLU A 43 7.72 -5.15 -14.84
N ARG A 44 8.06 -4.64 -16.01
CA ARG A 44 9.43 -4.25 -16.33
C ARG A 44 9.64 -2.85 -15.81
N VAL A 45 10.76 -2.67 -15.13
CA VAL A 45 11.10 -1.38 -14.54
C VAL A 45 12.35 -0.88 -15.22
N ARG A 46 12.19 0.23 -15.95
CA ARG A 46 13.27 0.89 -16.67
C ARG A 46 13.49 2.31 -16.18
N SER A 47 12.51 2.86 -15.45
CA SER A 47 12.52 4.21 -14.95
C SER A 47 11.93 4.29 -13.55
N PHE A 48 12.18 5.41 -12.88
CA PHE A 48 11.50 5.78 -11.64
C PHE A 48 9.97 5.85 -11.81
N SER A 49 9.50 6.30 -12.98
CA SER A 49 8.07 6.34 -13.31
C SER A 49 7.45 4.95 -13.34
N ASP A 50 8.17 3.95 -13.84
CA ASP A 50 7.67 2.56 -13.85
C ASP A 50 7.50 2.03 -12.42
N LYS A 51 8.45 2.35 -11.52
CA LYS A 51 8.37 1.99 -10.10
C LYS A 51 7.18 2.61 -9.37
N LEU A 52 6.81 3.83 -9.75
CA LEU A 52 5.61 4.47 -9.20
C LEU A 52 4.34 3.81 -9.74
N GLY A 53 4.37 3.37 -11.01
CA GLY A 53 3.31 2.60 -11.65
C GLY A 53 2.97 1.29 -10.92
N SER A 54 3.97 0.51 -10.48
CA SER A 54 3.71 -0.78 -9.80
C SER A 54 2.91 -0.67 -8.53
N LEU A 55 3.05 0.44 -7.82
CA LEU A 55 2.51 0.58 -6.47
C LEU A 55 1.02 0.92 -6.46
N ASN A 56 0.37 1.02 -7.64
CA ASN A 56 -1.03 1.37 -7.81
C ASN A 56 -1.41 2.63 -7.02
N LEU A 57 -0.50 3.60 -7.02
CA LEU A 57 -0.68 4.90 -6.37
C LEU A 57 -1.45 5.81 -7.33
N ASP A 58 -2.31 6.66 -6.80
CA ASP A 58 -2.90 7.72 -7.61
C ASP A 58 -1.82 8.74 -8.04
N ILE A 59 -2.09 9.46 -9.13
CA ILE A 59 -1.15 10.41 -9.72
C ILE A 59 -0.73 11.50 -8.72
N SER A 60 -1.63 11.98 -7.86
CA SER A 60 -1.26 12.99 -6.86
C SER A 60 -0.25 12.46 -5.85
N THR A 61 -0.45 11.24 -5.34
CA THR A 61 0.50 10.59 -4.43
C THR A 61 1.84 10.31 -5.12
N GLN A 62 1.82 9.88 -6.39
CA GLN A 62 3.06 9.69 -7.18
C GLN A 62 3.86 10.99 -7.29
N VAL A 63 3.20 12.11 -7.56
CA VAL A 63 3.82 13.44 -7.63
C VAL A 63 4.36 13.87 -6.27
N SER A 64 3.61 13.69 -5.19
CA SER A 64 4.08 14.01 -3.83
C SER A 64 5.33 13.20 -3.45
N LEU A 65 5.40 11.92 -3.83
CA LEU A 65 6.58 11.08 -3.64
C LEU A 65 7.78 11.57 -4.47
N MET A 66 7.57 11.99 -5.72
CA MET A 66 8.62 12.57 -6.57
C MET A 66 9.25 13.82 -5.94
N PHE A 67 8.42 14.68 -5.34
CA PHE A 67 8.88 15.90 -4.68
C PHE A 67 9.40 15.68 -3.26
N GLY A 68 9.40 14.44 -2.75
CA GLY A 68 9.87 14.13 -1.40
C GLY A 68 8.97 14.65 -0.28
N ASN A 69 7.71 14.96 -0.59
CA ASN A 69 6.73 15.48 0.37
C ASN A 69 6.17 14.36 1.28
N VAL A 70 6.41 13.09 0.92
CA VAL A 70 5.92 11.91 1.64
C VAL A 70 7.09 11.13 2.20
N ALA A 71 7.04 10.80 3.49
CA ALA A 71 7.95 9.84 4.09
C ALA A 71 7.64 8.42 3.57
N ALA A 72 8.52 7.91 2.71
CA ALA A 72 8.47 6.55 2.19
C ALA A 72 8.65 5.52 3.33
N GLY A 73 7.67 4.64 3.52
CA GLY A 73 7.83 3.46 4.37
C GLY A 73 8.78 2.42 3.74
N VAL A 74 9.05 1.31 4.45
CA VAL A 74 9.98 0.24 4.00
C VAL A 74 9.66 -0.29 2.60
N THR A 75 8.38 -0.40 2.23
CA THR A 75 7.98 -0.84 0.88
C THR A 75 8.29 0.21 -0.19
N PHE A 76 8.28 1.50 0.17
CA PHE A 76 8.54 2.62 -0.73
C PHE A 76 10.03 2.91 -0.91
N SER A 77 10.92 2.32 -0.10
CA SER A 77 12.37 2.41 -0.34
C SER A 77 12.77 1.75 -1.67
N TYR A 78 11.94 0.85 -2.20
CA TYR A 78 12.08 0.31 -3.56
C TYR A 78 12.02 1.40 -4.64
N VAL A 79 11.13 2.38 -4.46
CA VAL A 79 10.95 3.51 -5.39
C VAL A 79 12.18 4.40 -5.37
N THR A 80 12.74 4.64 -4.19
CA THR A 80 13.91 5.50 -4.00
C THR A 80 15.24 4.80 -4.32
N ASP A 81 15.24 3.51 -4.64
CA ASP A 81 16.44 2.83 -5.14
C ASP A 81 16.74 3.28 -6.57
N THR A 82 17.69 4.20 -6.74
CA THR A 82 18.03 4.82 -8.01
C THR A 82 19.09 4.04 -8.81
N ASN A 83 19.44 2.82 -8.42
CA ASN A 83 20.49 2.04 -9.09
C ASN A 83 20.04 1.48 -10.45
N LEU A 84 19.56 2.32 -11.37
CA LEU A 84 19.30 2.00 -12.77
C LEU A 84 20.57 2.28 -13.58
N GLU A 85 21.50 1.32 -13.66
CA GLU A 85 22.66 1.43 -14.56
C GLU A 85 22.19 1.34 -16.04
N ALA A 86 22.81 2.12 -16.94
CA ALA A 86 22.40 2.23 -18.34
C ALA A 86 22.39 0.88 -19.11
N ASP A 87 23.20 -0.10 -18.70
CA ASP A 87 23.30 -1.43 -19.34
C ASP A 87 22.52 -2.53 -18.60
N SER A 88 21.68 -2.14 -17.65
CA SER A 88 20.96 -3.09 -16.79
C SER A 88 19.46 -3.02 -17.01
N SER A 89 18.82 -4.19 -16.96
CA SER A 89 17.38 -4.35 -17.01
C SER A 89 16.87 -4.85 -15.66
N TYR A 90 15.68 -4.38 -15.31
CA TYR A 90 15.02 -4.71 -14.05
C TYR A 90 13.63 -5.24 -14.34
N ALA A 91 13.23 -6.24 -13.58
CA ALA A 91 11.85 -6.64 -13.48
C ALA A 91 11.47 -6.78 -12.02
N THR A 92 10.24 -6.39 -11.73
CA THR A 92 9.67 -6.49 -10.40
C THR A 92 8.34 -7.21 -10.47
N LEU A 93 8.19 -8.19 -9.57
CA LEU A 93 6.94 -8.84 -9.28
C LEU A 93 6.44 -8.33 -7.93
N THR A 94 5.30 -7.64 -7.96
CA THR A 94 4.66 -7.08 -6.77
C THR A 94 3.47 -7.96 -6.38
N PHE A 95 3.42 -8.34 -5.10
CA PHE A 95 2.27 -8.97 -4.47
C PHE A 95 1.65 -8.01 -3.48
N THR A 96 0.36 -7.74 -3.65
CA THR A 96 -0.40 -6.92 -2.72
C THR A 96 -1.56 -7.74 -2.18
N THR A 97 -1.56 -7.96 -0.88
CA THR A 97 -2.66 -8.61 -0.16
C THR A 97 -3.37 -7.59 0.71
N THR A 98 -4.62 -7.30 0.41
CA THR A 98 -5.53 -6.62 1.32
C THR A 98 -6.09 -7.65 2.29
N ILE A 99 -6.19 -7.31 3.57
CA ILE A 99 -6.65 -8.25 4.62
C ILE A 99 -7.99 -7.77 5.21
N THR A 100 -8.06 -6.49 5.56
CA THR A 100 -9.21 -5.92 6.25
C THR A 100 -9.33 -4.45 5.87
N THR A 101 -10.57 -4.00 5.67
CA THR A 101 -10.91 -2.59 5.52
C THR A 101 -11.80 -2.19 6.69
N LYS A 102 -11.49 -1.08 7.36
CA LYS A 102 -12.40 -0.46 8.33
C LYS A 102 -12.89 0.84 7.72
N LEU A 103 -14.18 1.06 7.80
CA LEU A 103 -14.85 2.24 7.26
C LEU A 103 -15.61 2.93 8.38
N LEU A 104 -15.65 4.25 8.32
CA LEU A 104 -16.53 5.08 9.12
C LEU A 104 -17.91 5.06 8.45
N ALA A 105 -18.96 4.80 9.22
CA ALA A 105 -20.33 4.74 8.74
C ALA A 105 -20.89 6.15 8.47
N VAL A 106 -20.30 6.87 7.51
CA VAL A 106 -20.61 8.27 7.16
C VAL A 106 -22.05 8.47 6.66
N HIS A 107 -22.72 7.38 6.25
CA HIS A 107 -24.13 7.38 5.91
C HIS A 107 -25.04 7.65 7.14
N ARG A 108 -24.52 7.57 8.36
CA ARG A 108 -25.28 7.82 9.60
C ARG A 108 -25.06 9.25 10.05
N LEU A 109 -26.11 10.07 10.08
CA LEU A 109 -26.08 11.48 10.54
C LEU A 109 -25.35 11.67 11.88
N LYS A 110 -25.61 10.79 12.87
CA LYS A 110 -24.96 10.82 14.19
C LYS A 110 -23.43 10.72 14.14
N VAL A 111 -22.88 10.08 13.10
CA VAL A 111 -21.43 9.97 12.90
C VAL A 111 -20.86 11.30 12.42
N LEU A 112 -21.56 11.98 11.50
CA LEU A 112 -21.17 13.30 11.00
C LEU A 112 -21.28 14.36 12.10
N GLU A 113 -22.33 14.31 12.93
CA GLU A 113 -22.50 15.20 14.08
C GLU A 113 -21.37 15.08 15.11
N ASN A 114 -20.75 13.90 15.21
CA ASN A 114 -19.63 13.64 16.10
C ASN A 114 -18.28 14.17 15.54
N VAL A 115 -18.24 14.64 14.28
CA VAL A 115 -17.04 15.25 13.69
C VAL A 115 -16.95 16.73 14.11
N ASN A 116 -15.81 17.11 14.66
CA ASN A 116 -15.41 18.47 14.97
C ASN A 116 -14.67 19.08 13.78
N THR A 117 -15.41 19.81 12.95
CA THR A 117 -14.87 20.50 11.77
C THR A 117 -13.96 21.68 12.12
N ASN A 118 -14.04 22.23 13.34
CA ASN A 118 -13.19 23.35 13.76
C ASN A 118 -11.74 22.93 13.93
N ILE A 119 -11.47 21.72 14.42
CA ILE A 119 -10.10 21.20 14.55
C ILE A 119 -9.43 21.11 13.18
N GLY A 120 -10.16 20.64 12.17
CA GLY A 120 -9.67 20.60 10.78
C GLY A 120 -9.25 21.97 10.28
N ARG A 121 -10.10 22.99 10.49
CA ARG A 121 -9.81 24.37 10.08
C ARG A 121 -8.58 24.95 10.79
N VAL A 122 -8.45 24.73 12.10
CA VAL A 122 -7.32 25.25 12.89
C VAL A 122 -6.00 24.63 12.47
N LEU A 123 -6.00 23.32 12.19
CA LEU A 123 -4.80 22.60 11.78
C LEU A 123 -4.50 22.71 10.27
N GLY A 124 -5.35 23.40 9.50
CA GLY A 124 -5.20 23.48 8.05
C GLY A 124 -5.47 22.17 7.30
N ALA A 125 -6.16 21.22 7.93
CA ALA A 125 -6.49 19.95 7.30
C ALA A 125 -7.55 20.13 6.21
N THR A 126 -7.35 19.47 5.07
CA THR A 126 -8.26 19.50 3.92
C THR A 126 -9.24 18.33 3.90
N ASN A 127 -8.91 17.22 4.56
CA ASN A 127 -9.66 15.97 4.51
C ASN A 127 -9.76 15.27 5.87
N LEU A 128 -10.75 14.39 5.99
CA LEU A 128 -10.94 13.47 7.10
C LEU A 128 -10.73 12.03 6.61
N ILE A 129 -9.96 11.24 7.34
CA ILE A 129 -9.78 9.81 7.04
C ILE A 129 -11.03 9.05 7.49
N ILE A 130 -11.85 8.67 6.52
CA ILE A 130 -13.10 7.92 6.75
C ILE A 130 -12.93 6.42 6.56
N GLY A 131 -11.79 5.95 6.06
CA GLY A 131 -11.55 4.55 5.79
C GLY A 131 -10.06 4.24 5.84
N VAL A 132 -9.73 3.08 6.36
CA VAL A 132 -8.36 2.55 6.37
C VAL A 132 -8.39 1.11 5.91
N GLU A 133 -7.54 0.81 4.95
CA GLU A 133 -7.29 -0.54 4.49
C GLU A 133 -5.96 -1.03 5.05
N TRP A 134 -5.97 -2.24 5.63
CA TRP A 134 -4.75 -2.92 6.05
C TRP A 134 -4.45 -4.08 5.13
N GLY A 135 -3.20 -4.11 4.69
CA GLY A 135 -2.68 -5.16 3.86
C GLY A 135 -1.20 -5.42 4.11
N LYS A 136 -0.63 -6.23 3.24
CA LYS A 136 0.80 -6.44 3.10
C LYS A 136 1.14 -6.36 1.62
N ALA A 137 2.23 -5.69 1.32
CA ALA A 137 2.86 -5.74 0.01
C ALA A 137 4.22 -6.43 0.13
N VAL A 138 4.52 -7.31 -0.83
CA VAL A 138 5.83 -7.96 -0.98
C VAL A 138 6.29 -7.72 -2.40
N LEU A 139 7.51 -7.20 -2.55
CA LEU A 139 8.12 -6.92 -3.84
C LEU A 139 9.30 -7.86 -4.03
N PHE A 140 9.32 -8.57 -5.16
CA PHE A 140 10.45 -9.35 -5.63
C PHE A 140 11.03 -8.65 -6.85
N SER A 141 12.20 -8.05 -6.70
CA SER A 141 12.89 -7.37 -7.80
C SER A 141 14.12 -8.16 -8.20
N THR A 142 14.32 -8.31 -9.51
CA THR A 142 15.54 -8.88 -10.07
C THR A 142 16.20 -7.88 -11.01
N LYS A 143 17.52 -7.79 -10.91
CA LYS A 143 18.40 -6.92 -11.70
C LYS A 143 19.33 -7.82 -12.49
N TRP A 144 19.45 -7.56 -13.79
CA TRP A 144 20.48 -8.20 -14.62
C TRP A 144 21.16 -7.19 -15.52
N ARG A 145 22.43 -7.44 -15.83
CA ARG A 145 23.25 -6.65 -16.72
C ARG A 145 23.73 -7.56 -17.85
N SER A 146 23.63 -7.11 -19.09
CA SER A 146 24.18 -7.84 -20.23
C SER A 146 25.03 -6.91 -21.08
N ILE A 147 26.15 -7.44 -21.58
CA ILE A 147 27.11 -6.74 -22.42
C ILE A 147 26.62 -6.69 -23.89
N ARG A 148 25.54 -7.40 -24.23
CA ARG A 148 24.96 -7.44 -25.59
C ARG A 148 23.43 -7.30 -25.56
N ASN A 149 22.87 -6.38 -26.35
CA ASN A 149 21.43 -6.08 -26.41
C ASN A 149 20.55 -7.30 -26.72
N ALA A 150 20.99 -8.20 -27.62
CA ALA A 150 20.23 -9.41 -27.95
C ALA A 150 20.12 -10.39 -26.76
N ALA A 151 21.14 -10.44 -25.89
CA ALA A 151 21.11 -11.26 -24.68
C ALA A 151 20.20 -10.65 -23.58
N VAL A 152 20.00 -9.32 -23.56
CA VAL A 152 19.00 -8.68 -22.69
C VAL A 152 17.61 -9.20 -23.03
N MET A 153 17.19 -9.16 -24.30
CA MET A 153 15.84 -9.58 -24.71
C MET A 153 15.56 -11.07 -24.42
N SER A 154 16.57 -11.93 -24.57
CA SER A 154 16.47 -13.36 -24.22
C SER A 154 16.32 -13.56 -22.71
N MET A 155 17.05 -12.79 -21.89
CA MET A 155 16.93 -12.85 -20.43
C MET A 155 15.60 -12.27 -19.96
N ASP A 156 15.12 -11.19 -20.57
CA ASP A 156 13.80 -10.61 -20.29
C ASP A 156 12.69 -11.64 -20.49
N ALA A 157 12.73 -12.39 -21.60
CA ALA A 157 11.76 -13.44 -21.89
C ALA A 157 11.87 -14.61 -20.91
N ALA A 158 13.09 -15.00 -20.53
CA ALA A 158 13.32 -16.06 -19.55
C ALA A 158 12.84 -15.67 -18.15
N VAL A 159 13.05 -14.43 -17.73
CA VAL A 159 12.60 -13.89 -16.44
C VAL A 159 11.07 -13.77 -16.41
N ASP A 160 10.45 -13.23 -17.46
CA ASP A 160 8.99 -13.17 -17.56
C ASP A 160 8.37 -14.58 -17.55
N ALA A 161 8.95 -15.52 -18.30
CA ALA A 161 8.54 -16.92 -18.28
C ALA A 161 8.74 -17.55 -16.90
N ALA A 162 9.85 -17.28 -16.20
CA ALA A 162 10.11 -17.78 -14.86
C ALA A 162 9.09 -17.24 -13.86
N PHE A 163 8.80 -15.94 -13.85
CA PHE A 163 7.80 -15.37 -12.94
C PHE A 163 6.37 -15.85 -13.23
N ARG A 164 5.98 -15.96 -14.51
CA ARG A 164 4.66 -16.49 -14.89
C ARG A 164 4.51 -17.99 -14.61
N SER A 165 5.60 -18.75 -14.79
CA SER A 165 5.63 -20.20 -14.52
C SER A 165 5.86 -20.53 -13.05
N THR A 166 6.31 -19.55 -12.25
CA THR A 166 6.30 -19.64 -10.80
C THR A 166 4.83 -19.74 -10.40
N LYS A 167 4.35 -20.99 -10.32
CA LYS A 167 3.16 -21.33 -9.56
C LYS A 167 3.51 -20.95 -8.14
N PHE A 168 3.18 -19.72 -7.74
CA PHE A 168 3.17 -19.37 -6.33
C PHE A 168 2.13 -20.28 -5.70
N SER A 169 2.66 -21.41 -5.22
CA SER A 169 1.95 -22.64 -5.03
C SER A 169 1.01 -22.48 -3.85
N ALA A 170 0.22 -23.52 -3.58
CA ALA A 170 -0.58 -23.66 -2.38
C ALA A 170 0.12 -23.22 -1.08
N GLU A 171 1.46 -23.17 -1.00
CA GLU A 171 2.27 -22.74 0.14
C GLU A 171 2.13 -21.26 0.54
N MET A 172 1.92 -20.33 -0.40
CA MET A 172 1.55 -18.95 -0.04
C MET A 172 0.13 -18.91 0.58
N ARG A 173 -0.78 -19.73 0.06
CA ARG A 173 -2.11 -19.98 0.66
C ARG A 173 -1.99 -20.61 2.06
N THR A 174 -1.04 -21.53 2.28
CA THR A 174 -0.80 -22.18 3.58
C THR A 174 -0.15 -21.22 4.59
N SER A 175 0.76 -20.35 4.14
CA SER A 175 1.31 -19.26 4.97
C SER A 175 0.24 -18.26 5.41
N TYR A 176 -0.74 -18.00 4.54
CA TYR A 176 -1.92 -17.20 4.88
C TYR A 176 -2.87 -17.91 5.87
N GLN A 177 -3.12 -19.21 5.70
CA GLN A 177 -3.95 -19.99 6.63
C GLN A 177 -3.30 -20.20 8.00
N SER A 178 -1.97 -20.36 8.05
CA SER A 178 -1.22 -20.46 9.31
C SER A 178 -1.22 -19.12 10.06
N LEU A 179 -1.04 -17.97 9.37
CA LEU A 179 -1.19 -16.64 9.97
C LEU A 179 -2.59 -16.37 10.54
N LYS A 180 -3.66 -16.89 9.92
CA LYS A 180 -5.03 -16.84 10.47
C LYS A 180 -5.16 -17.64 11.78
N LYS A 181 -4.60 -18.86 11.82
CA LYS A 181 -4.62 -19.72 13.03
C LYS A 181 -3.84 -19.10 14.20
N THR A 182 -2.69 -18.47 13.94
CA THR A 182 -1.89 -17.83 15.01
C THR A 182 -2.60 -16.62 15.63
N LYS A 183 -3.42 -15.89 14.86
CA LYS A 183 -4.23 -14.77 15.38
C LYS A 183 -5.46 -15.23 16.18
N GLN A 184 -6.10 -16.34 15.79
CA GLN A 184 -7.20 -16.93 16.57
C GLN A 184 -6.71 -17.47 17.91
N ASN A 185 -5.56 -18.16 17.96
CA ASN A 185 -4.99 -18.68 19.20
C ASN A 185 -4.50 -17.60 20.18
N ARG A 186 -4.23 -16.38 19.71
CA ARG A 186 -3.90 -15.24 20.57
C ARG A 186 -5.14 -14.55 21.17
N ARG A 187 -6.30 -14.68 20.53
CA ARG A 187 -7.58 -14.13 21.03
C ARG A 187 -8.33 -15.08 21.95
N SER A 188 -8.03 -16.38 21.94
CA SER A 188 -8.59 -17.38 22.86
C SER A 188 -7.79 -17.54 24.16
N ARG A 189 -6.69 -16.81 24.32
CA ARG A 189 -5.81 -16.83 25.50
C ARG A 189 -5.80 -15.50 26.27
N SER A 190 -6.62 -14.54 25.85
CA SER A 190 -6.92 -13.28 26.54
C SER A 190 -8.37 -13.31 27.00
#